data_AF-G0EGT1-F1
#
_entry.id   AF-G0EGT1-F1
#
_cell.length_a   1.000
_cell.length_b   1.000
_cell.length_c   1.000
_cell.angle_alpha   90.00
_cell.angle_beta   90.00
_cell.angle_gamma   90.00
#
_symmetry.space_group_name_H-M   'P 1'
#
loop_
_entity.id
_entity.type
_entity.pdbx_description
1 polymer ?
#
loop_
_entity_poly.entity_id
_entity_poly.type
_entity_poly.pdbx_seq_one_letter_code
_entity_poly.pdbx_strand_id
1 'polypeptide(L)'
;MVATRLDRCIRCGRRIAASEPVIDGMCLECFLEERKLVEIPGRLDFEYCRSCGAIRYGYRWVEQLPLEEASRRYLELYLSERVKPAHALVEDVKIVNIEPLQYPSWRSVYRVVVEARLKGVEEPVRQEYVVEVRAVPSLCPACKNDRGGDYNVLVQVRGRIDAKLVEVLGRILDSGRVAPWVVDIIEDKRGIDILLRDRGAASRIVSELSKYFVVDVKRSAETVGMTSTGIERRRLTISVRVKRPR
;
A
#
# COMPACT_ATOMS: atom_id res chain seq x y z
N MET A 1 2.40 15.14 51.35
CA MET A 1 1.69 16.44 51.31
C MET A 1 0.21 16.14 51.27
N VAL A 2 -0.55 16.66 52.23
CA VAL A 2 -1.99 16.40 52.39
C VAL A 2 -2.71 16.98 51.18
N ALA A 3 -3.30 16.13 50.33
CA ALA A 3 -4.12 16.58 49.22
C ALA A 3 -5.31 17.36 49.78
N THR A 4 -5.30 18.68 49.66
CA THR A 4 -6.46 19.52 49.94
C THR A 4 -7.58 19.00 49.04
N ARG A 5 -8.59 18.37 49.66
CA ARG A 5 -9.73 17.80 48.95
C ARG A 5 -10.49 18.96 48.31
N LEU A 6 -10.24 19.20 47.02
CA LEU A 6 -10.95 20.20 46.24
C LEU A 6 -12.41 19.77 46.13
N ASP A 7 -13.31 20.50 46.78
CA ASP A 7 -14.76 20.24 46.72
C ASP A 7 -15.42 20.93 45.52
N ARG A 8 -14.64 21.64 44.69
CA ARG A 8 -15.08 22.31 43.46
C ARG A 8 -14.09 22.15 42.32
N CYS A 9 -14.63 22.02 41.12
CA CYS A 9 -13.87 22.02 39.88
C CYS A 9 -13.29 23.42 39.59
N ILE A 10 -11.99 23.51 39.32
CA ILE A 10 -11.32 24.79 38.99
C ILE A 10 -11.77 25.40 37.65
N ARG A 11 -12.40 24.61 36.77
CA ARG A 11 -12.82 25.04 35.42
C ARG A 11 -14.27 25.50 35.37
N CYS A 12 -15.21 24.68 35.84
CA CYS A 12 -16.65 25.00 35.78
C CYS A 12 -17.25 25.47 37.11
N GLY A 13 -16.50 25.41 38.22
CA GLY A 13 -16.98 25.83 39.56
C GLY A 13 -18.00 24.90 40.22
N ARG A 14 -18.42 23.82 39.54
CA ARG A 14 -19.34 22.81 40.09
C ARG A 14 -18.72 22.13 41.31
N ARG A 15 -19.57 21.84 42.31
CA ARG A 15 -19.17 20.98 43.43
C ARG A 15 -18.91 19.55 42.98
N ILE A 16 -17.79 18.98 43.41
CA ILE A 16 -17.40 17.59 43.13
C ILE A 16 -17.80 16.75 44.35
N ALA A 17 -18.59 15.70 44.12
CA ALA A 17 -19.00 14.82 45.21
C ALA A 17 -17.78 14.06 45.78
N ALA A 18 -17.82 13.67 47.05
CA ALA A 18 -16.70 12.94 47.66
C ALA A 18 -16.40 11.58 46.99
N SER A 19 -17.37 11.05 46.25
CA SER A 19 -17.29 9.82 45.45
C SER A 19 -16.86 10.06 44.00
N GLU A 20 -16.78 11.30 43.54
CA GLU A 20 -16.40 11.65 42.17
C GLU A 20 -14.88 11.93 42.10
N PRO A 21 -14.17 11.41 41.09
CA PRO A 21 -12.73 11.61 40.97
C PRO A 21 -12.40 13.08 40.64
N VAL A 22 -11.36 13.61 41.29
CA VAL A 22 -10.77 14.92 40.98
C VAL A 22 -9.45 14.70 40.24
N ILE A 23 -9.36 15.19 39.01
CA ILE A 23 -8.18 15.01 38.15
C ILE A 23 -7.62 16.37 37.78
N ASP A 24 -6.37 16.67 38.16
CA ASP A 24 -5.74 17.98 37.98
C ASP A 24 -6.59 19.16 38.51
N GLY A 25 -7.35 18.92 39.59
CA GLY A 25 -8.28 19.91 40.16
C GLY A 25 -9.58 20.10 39.37
N MET A 26 -9.84 19.30 38.33
CA MET A 26 -11.05 19.34 37.52
C MET A 26 -11.98 18.16 37.84
N CYS A 27 -13.29 18.35 37.62
CA CYS A 27 -14.22 17.23 37.51
C CYS A 27 -13.94 16.44 36.22
N LEU A 28 -14.43 15.20 36.16
CA LEU A 28 -14.15 14.30 35.05
C LEU A 28 -14.60 14.87 33.69
N GLU A 29 -15.78 15.49 33.62
CA GLU A 29 -16.30 16.12 32.39
C GLU A 29 -15.35 17.21 31.89
N CYS A 30 -14.95 18.14 32.77
CA CYS A 30 -14.04 19.23 32.42
C CYS A 30 -12.66 18.73 32.02
N PHE A 31 -12.18 17.64 32.65
CA PHE A 31 -10.92 17.01 32.28
C PHE A 31 -10.99 16.41 30.87
N LEU A 32 -12.05 15.68 30.53
CA LEU A 32 -12.21 15.04 29.22
C LEU A 32 -12.42 16.04 28.08
N GLU A 33 -12.98 17.22 28.35
CA GLU A 33 -13.08 18.28 27.36
C GLU A 33 -11.75 18.99 27.11
N GLU A 34 -10.94 19.17 28.16
CA GLU A 34 -9.72 19.99 28.12
C GLU A 34 -8.45 19.17 27.84
N ARG A 35 -8.44 17.89 28.20
CA ARG A 35 -7.29 17.00 28.10
C ARG A 35 -7.60 15.85 27.16
N LYS A 36 -6.61 15.48 26.35
CA LYS A 36 -6.66 14.28 25.53
C LYS A 36 -6.26 13.07 26.38
N LEU A 37 -6.97 11.96 26.20
CA LEU A 37 -6.56 10.65 26.71
C LEU A 37 -5.41 10.07 25.88
N VAL A 38 -5.39 10.34 24.58
CA VAL A 38 -4.40 9.83 23.64
C VAL A 38 -3.95 10.86 22.61
N GLU A 39 -2.73 10.67 22.12
CA GLU A 39 -2.16 11.49 21.06
C GLU A 39 -2.61 11.01 19.68
N ILE A 40 -3.76 11.52 19.22
CA ILE A 40 -4.24 11.32 17.85
C ILE A 40 -4.20 12.65 17.09
N PRO A 41 -3.47 12.74 15.96
CA PRO A 41 -3.50 13.90 15.09
C PRO A 41 -4.88 14.10 14.47
N GLY A 42 -5.32 15.35 14.33
CA GLY A 42 -6.58 15.66 13.64
C GLY A 42 -6.56 15.39 12.14
N ARG A 43 -5.36 15.24 11.54
CA ARG A 43 -5.17 14.91 10.13
C ARG A 43 -4.01 13.95 9.94
N LEU A 44 -4.21 12.97 9.06
CA LEU A 44 -3.23 12.02 8.60
C LEU A 44 -3.24 11.95 7.06
N ASP A 45 -2.06 11.97 6.45
CA ASP A 45 -1.91 11.81 5.01
C ASP A 45 -1.13 10.51 4.72
N PHE A 46 -1.56 9.75 3.72
CA PHE A 46 -0.88 8.53 3.30
C PHE A 46 -0.81 8.43 1.77
N GLU A 47 0.26 7.82 1.24
CA GLU A 47 0.34 7.59 -0.20
C GLU A 47 -0.48 6.35 -0.60
N TYR A 48 -1.28 6.51 -1.66
CA TYR A 48 -2.12 5.46 -2.22
C TYR A 48 -1.76 5.20 -3.68
N CYS A 49 -1.53 3.94 -4.05
CA CYS A 49 -1.20 3.59 -5.41
C CYS A 49 -2.47 3.63 -6.28
N ARG A 50 -2.59 4.66 -7.11
CA ARG A 50 -3.74 4.83 -8.03
C ARG A 50 -3.86 3.77 -9.14
N SER A 51 -2.96 2.78 -9.17
CA SER A 51 -2.92 1.73 -10.18
C SER A 51 -3.36 0.37 -9.65
N CYS A 52 -2.97 0.00 -8.43
CA CYS A 52 -3.25 -1.31 -7.84
C CYS A 52 -3.85 -1.23 -6.43
N GLY A 53 -4.03 -0.04 -5.88
CA GLY A 53 -4.59 0.16 -4.55
C GLY A 53 -3.67 -0.12 -3.38
N ALA A 54 -2.38 -0.38 -3.61
CA ALA A 54 -1.40 -0.53 -2.54
C ALA A 54 -1.30 0.74 -1.67
N ILE A 55 -1.20 0.55 -0.35
CA ILE A 55 -1.13 1.63 0.65
C ILE A 55 0.31 1.76 1.13
N ARG A 56 0.85 2.98 1.21
CA ARG A 56 2.15 3.21 1.84
C ARG A 56 1.97 3.39 3.34
N TYR A 57 2.63 2.53 4.11
CA TYR A 57 2.71 2.67 5.55
C TYR A 57 4.18 2.59 6.01
N GLY A 58 4.67 3.70 6.56
CA GLY A 58 6.11 3.91 6.79
C GLY A 58 6.91 3.84 5.49
N TYR A 59 7.88 2.92 5.43
CA TYR A 59 8.74 2.70 4.26
C TYR A 59 8.23 1.59 3.32
N ARG A 60 7.14 0.92 3.67
CA ARG A 60 6.62 -0.24 2.94
C ARG A 60 5.35 0.12 2.20
N TRP A 61 5.14 -0.56 1.08
CA TRP A 61 3.85 -0.64 0.41
C TRP A 61 3.20 -1.94 0.86
N VAL A 62 2.06 -1.82 1.51
CA VAL A 62 1.27 -2.93 2.06
C VAL A 62 -0.07 -2.98 1.35
N GLU A 63 -0.76 -4.13 1.46
CA GLU A 63 -2.19 -4.36 1.18
C GLU A 63 -2.79 -3.62 -0.04
N GLN A 64 -3.26 -4.37 -1.02
CA GLN A 64 -3.97 -3.80 -2.18
C GLN A 64 -5.47 -3.73 -1.87
N LEU A 65 -5.98 -2.51 -1.65
CA LEU A 65 -7.37 -2.29 -1.27
C LEU A 65 -8.06 -1.25 -2.16
N PRO A 66 -9.39 -1.36 -2.36
CA PRO A 66 -10.20 -0.27 -2.90
C PRO A 66 -10.00 1.01 -2.08
N LEU A 67 -10.13 2.17 -2.72
CA LEU A 67 -9.91 3.46 -2.08
C LEU A 67 -10.83 3.65 -0.86
N GLU A 68 -12.04 3.13 -0.96
CA GLU A 68 -13.10 3.21 0.05
C GLU A 68 -12.72 2.51 1.35
N GLU A 69 -11.88 1.48 1.27
CA GLU A 69 -11.39 0.71 2.43
C GLU A 69 -10.01 1.19 2.89
N ALA A 70 -9.20 1.73 1.97
CA ALA A 70 -7.80 2.07 2.21
C ALA A 70 -7.61 3.10 3.34
N SER A 71 -8.44 4.14 3.40
CA SER A 71 -8.32 5.16 4.45
C SER A 71 -8.63 4.62 5.84
N ARG A 72 -9.62 3.72 5.95
CA ARG A 72 -9.93 3.04 7.21
C ARG A 72 -8.78 2.13 7.62
N ARG A 73 -8.27 1.33 6.69
CA ARG A 73 -7.16 0.41 6.96
C ARG A 73 -5.91 1.14 7.42
N TYR A 74 -5.57 2.26 6.77
CA TYR A 74 -4.45 3.10 7.19
C TYR A 74 -4.63 3.64 8.59
N LEU A 75 -5.83 4.12 8.93
CA LEU A 75 -6.15 4.62 10.27
C LEU A 75 -6.03 3.52 11.33
N GLU A 76 -6.53 2.31 11.07
CA GLU A 76 -6.40 1.17 11.97
C GLU A 76 -4.94 0.82 12.25
N LEU A 77 -4.09 0.76 11.20
CA LEU A 77 -2.66 0.55 11.34
C LEU A 77 -2.02 1.65 12.22
N TYR A 78 -2.31 2.92 11.92
CA TYR A 78 -1.81 4.05 12.70
C TYR A 78 -2.22 3.95 14.17
N LEU A 79 -3.50 3.67 14.43
CA LEU A 79 -4.04 3.59 15.78
C LEU A 79 -3.42 2.45 16.59
N SER A 80 -3.20 1.29 15.95
CA SER A 80 -2.61 0.13 16.63
C SER A 80 -1.13 0.28 16.98
N GLU A 81 -0.37 1.08 16.21
CA GLU A 81 1.10 1.11 16.33
C GLU A 81 1.65 2.43 16.89
N ARG A 82 0.90 3.54 16.76
CA ARG A 82 1.44 4.89 17.03
C ARG A 82 0.69 5.66 18.10
N VAL A 83 -0.47 5.18 18.53
CA VAL A 83 -1.22 5.85 19.60
C VAL A 83 -0.49 5.69 20.92
N LYS A 84 -0.34 6.80 21.63
CA LYS A 84 0.27 6.86 22.95
C LYS A 84 -0.68 7.54 23.94
N PRO A 85 -0.66 7.14 25.21
CA PRO A 85 -1.29 7.90 26.29
C PRO A 85 -0.79 9.35 26.28
N ALA A 86 -1.72 10.30 26.35
CA ALA A 86 -1.40 11.74 26.43
C ALA A 86 -1.34 12.24 27.88
N HIS A 87 -1.67 11.39 28.85
CA HIS A 87 -1.67 11.74 30.27
C HIS A 87 -1.17 10.58 31.15
N ALA A 88 -0.44 10.90 32.22
CA ALA A 88 0.18 9.90 33.10
C ALA A 88 -0.82 9.04 33.90
N LEU A 89 -2.08 9.45 33.96
CA LEU A 89 -3.15 8.70 34.63
C LEU A 89 -3.76 7.62 33.74
N VAL A 90 -3.50 7.63 32.43
CA VAL A 90 -4.03 6.65 31.50
C VAL A 90 -3.23 5.36 31.64
N GLU A 91 -3.86 4.31 32.18
CA GLU A 91 -3.24 3.01 32.43
C GLU A 91 -3.40 2.08 31.23
N ASP A 92 -4.58 2.10 30.61
CA ASP A 92 -4.92 1.26 29.47
C ASP A 92 -5.81 2.02 28.48
N VAL A 93 -5.70 1.66 27.20
CA VAL A 93 -6.40 2.32 26.09
C VAL A 93 -6.90 1.27 25.11
N LYS A 94 -8.17 1.40 24.73
CA LYS A 94 -8.82 0.58 23.72
C LYS A 94 -9.52 1.44 22.68
N ILE A 95 -9.27 1.16 21.41
CA ILE A 95 -10.10 1.68 20.32
C ILE A 95 -11.36 0.83 20.24
N VAL A 96 -12.52 1.41 20.56
CA VAL A 96 -13.80 0.67 20.61
C VAL A 96 -14.63 0.85 19.36
N ASN A 97 -14.47 1.96 18.63
CA ASN A 97 -15.17 2.20 17.38
C ASN A 97 -14.39 3.12 16.43
N ILE A 98 -14.52 2.86 15.13
CA ILE A 98 -14.04 3.73 14.05
C ILE A 98 -15.18 3.84 13.04
N GLU A 99 -15.81 5.00 12.99
CA GLU A 99 -17.00 5.24 12.17
C GLU A 99 -16.71 6.31 11.10
N PRO A 100 -16.98 6.04 9.81
CA PRO A 100 -16.89 7.07 8.78
C PRO A 100 -18.05 8.08 8.93
N LEU A 101 -17.73 9.38 8.97
CA LEU A 101 -18.74 10.45 9.04
C LEU A 101 -19.30 10.85 7.66
N GLN A 102 -18.73 10.26 6.61
CA GLN A 102 -19.09 10.49 5.21
C GLN A 102 -18.73 9.24 4.40
N TYR A 103 -19.21 9.14 3.15
CA TYR A 103 -18.75 8.09 2.26
C TYR A 103 -17.23 8.20 2.04
N PRO A 104 -16.45 7.13 2.28
CA PRO A 104 -15.00 7.17 2.13
C PRO A 104 -14.55 7.55 0.71
N SER A 105 -13.50 8.37 0.60
CA SER A 105 -12.97 8.85 -0.67
C SER A 105 -11.49 9.21 -0.54
N TRP A 106 -10.95 10.04 -1.45
CA TRP A 106 -9.60 10.62 -1.33
C TRP A 106 -9.39 11.41 -0.04
N ARG A 107 -10.47 11.99 0.51
CA ARG A 107 -10.49 12.64 1.81
C ARG A 107 -11.64 12.03 2.61
N SER A 108 -11.31 11.32 3.68
CA SER A 108 -12.27 10.65 4.55
C SER A 108 -12.16 11.23 5.95
N VAL A 109 -13.30 11.40 6.63
CA VAL A 109 -13.35 11.86 8.02
C VAL A 109 -13.94 10.74 8.87
N TYR A 110 -13.25 10.40 9.94
CA TYR A 110 -13.65 9.33 10.87
C TYR A 110 -13.86 9.88 12.27
N ARG A 111 -14.89 9.36 12.94
CA ARG A 111 -15.03 9.43 14.39
C ARG A 111 -14.36 8.19 14.98
N VAL A 112 -13.35 8.40 15.81
CA VAL A 112 -12.65 7.36 16.57
C VAL A 112 -13.09 7.48 18.03
N VAL A 113 -13.68 6.41 18.55
CA VAL A 113 -14.07 6.33 19.96
C VAL A 113 -13.00 5.56 20.71
N VAL A 114 -12.39 6.23 21.68
CA VAL A 114 -11.36 5.67 22.55
C VAL A 114 -11.96 5.46 23.92
N GLU A 115 -11.77 4.28 24.48
CA GLU A 115 -12.05 3.96 25.87
C GLU A 115 -10.72 3.85 26.61
N ALA A 116 -10.61 4.46 27.79
CA ALA A 116 -9.40 4.43 28.59
C ALA A 116 -9.70 4.15 30.06
N ARG A 117 -8.81 3.40 30.70
CA ARG A 117 -8.81 3.21 32.16
C ARG A 117 -7.93 4.29 32.78
N LEU A 118 -8.48 5.05 33.72
CA LEU A 118 -7.74 6.08 34.45
C LEU A 118 -7.43 5.62 35.87
N LYS A 119 -6.21 5.87 36.30
CA LYS A 119 -5.79 5.61 37.68
C LYS A 119 -6.68 6.38 38.66
N GLY A 120 -7.32 5.67 39.58
CA GLY A 120 -8.21 6.26 40.59
C GLY A 120 -9.64 6.53 40.11
N VAL A 121 -10.01 6.08 38.90
CA VAL A 121 -11.39 6.06 38.40
C VAL A 121 -11.81 4.60 38.25
N GLU A 122 -12.93 4.22 38.86
CA GLU A 122 -13.40 2.82 38.83
C GLU A 122 -13.89 2.42 37.43
N GLU A 123 -14.67 3.29 36.80
CA GLU A 123 -15.28 3.04 35.49
C GLU A 123 -14.41 3.55 34.34
N PRO A 124 -14.30 2.82 33.22
CA PRO A 124 -13.63 3.30 32.02
C PRO A 124 -14.29 4.56 31.46
N VAL A 125 -13.47 5.47 30.95
CA VAL A 125 -13.94 6.74 30.36
C VAL A 125 -13.79 6.70 28.86
N ARG A 126 -14.66 7.42 28.16
CA ARG A 126 -14.65 7.50 26.69
C ARG A 126 -14.37 8.90 26.21
N GLN A 127 -13.63 9.00 25.11
CA GLN A 127 -13.39 10.25 24.40
C GLN A 127 -13.42 10.02 22.90
N GLU A 128 -14.07 10.95 22.19
CA GLU A 128 -14.19 10.92 20.73
C GLU A 128 -13.12 11.80 20.09
N TYR A 129 -12.57 11.31 18.98
CA TYR A 129 -11.60 12.02 18.16
C TYR A 129 -12.13 12.07 16.73
N VAL A 130 -12.13 13.26 16.14
CA VAL A 130 -12.41 13.43 14.71
C VAL A 130 -11.08 13.47 13.98
N VAL A 131 -10.87 12.51 13.09
CA VAL A 131 -9.62 12.34 12.34
C VAL A 131 -9.91 12.40 10.86
N GLU A 132 -9.24 13.32 10.19
CA GLU A 132 -9.23 13.38 8.73
C GLU A 132 -8.10 12.52 8.17
N VAL A 133 -8.41 11.63 7.24
CA VAL A 133 -7.45 10.75 6.58
C VAL A 133 -7.48 11.05 5.08
N ARG A 134 -6.35 11.50 4.54
CA ARG A 134 -6.21 11.83 3.11
C ARG A 134 -5.33 10.83 2.38
N ALA A 135 -5.89 10.24 1.33
CA ALA A 135 -5.12 9.49 0.36
C ALA A 135 -4.45 10.45 -0.63
N VAL A 136 -3.13 10.39 -0.71
CA VAL A 136 -2.33 11.15 -1.68
C VAL A 136 -2.03 10.21 -2.86
N PRO A 137 -2.55 10.51 -4.08
CA PRO A 137 -2.33 9.65 -5.24
C PRO A 137 -0.85 9.57 -5.60
N SER A 138 -0.32 8.35 -5.64
CA SER A 138 1.06 8.03 -6.00
C SER A 138 1.09 6.72 -6.79
N LEU A 139 2.28 6.24 -7.15
CA LEU A 139 2.48 4.91 -7.72
C LEU A 139 3.46 4.14 -6.83
N CYS A 140 3.10 2.90 -6.49
CA CYS A 140 4.00 2.02 -5.76
C CYS A 140 5.20 1.61 -6.66
N PRO A 141 6.34 1.19 -6.10
CA PRO A 141 7.50 0.78 -6.86
C PRO A 141 7.20 -0.27 -7.94
N ALA A 142 6.34 -1.25 -7.63
CA ALA A 142 5.89 -2.25 -8.60
C ALA A 142 5.19 -1.56 -9.79
N CYS A 143 4.17 -0.74 -9.54
CA CYS A 143 3.45 -0.06 -10.62
C CYS A 143 4.26 1.04 -11.33
N LYS A 144 5.23 1.67 -10.65
CA LYS A 144 6.20 2.59 -11.29
C LYS A 144 7.08 1.83 -12.28
N ASN A 145 7.60 0.68 -11.87
CA ASN A 145 8.33 -0.20 -12.76
C ASN A 145 7.45 -0.70 -13.91
N ASP A 146 6.19 -1.05 -13.62
CA ASP A 146 5.25 -1.53 -14.62
C ASP A 146 4.90 -0.47 -15.67
N ARG A 147 4.71 0.80 -15.25
CA ARG A 147 4.35 1.94 -16.12
C ARG A 147 5.55 2.59 -16.82
N GLY A 148 6.77 2.34 -16.34
CA GLY A 148 8.00 2.91 -16.93
C GLY A 148 8.43 2.26 -18.25
N GLY A 149 7.72 1.24 -18.74
CA GLY A 149 8.13 0.46 -19.91
C GLY A 149 9.42 -0.36 -19.68
N ASP A 150 9.83 -0.55 -18.42
CA ASP A 150 11.05 -1.27 -18.08
C ASP A 150 10.84 -2.78 -18.27
N TYR A 151 11.61 -3.37 -19.17
CA TYR A 151 11.61 -4.80 -19.48
C TYR A 151 12.99 -5.38 -19.20
N ASN A 152 12.99 -6.60 -18.65
CA ASN A 152 14.23 -7.32 -18.33
C ASN A 152 14.70 -8.18 -19.51
N VAL A 153 13.77 -8.55 -20.40
CA VAL A 153 14.04 -9.43 -21.53
C VAL A 153 13.35 -8.94 -22.78
N LEU A 154 14.09 -8.86 -23.89
CA LEU A 154 13.55 -8.64 -25.22
C LEU A 154 13.64 -9.95 -26.01
N VAL A 155 12.51 -10.45 -26.51
CA VAL A 155 12.47 -11.56 -27.46
C VAL A 155 12.21 -11.00 -28.85
N GLN A 156 13.19 -11.17 -29.73
CA GLN A 156 13.15 -10.70 -31.11
C GLN A 156 12.86 -11.89 -32.03
N VAL A 157 11.62 -12.01 -32.50
CA VAL A 157 11.25 -13.01 -33.49
C VAL A 157 11.56 -12.46 -34.88
N ARG A 158 12.38 -13.17 -35.64
CA ARG A 158 12.89 -12.79 -36.96
C ARG A 158 12.66 -13.92 -37.96
N GLY A 159 12.40 -13.58 -39.22
CA GLY A 159 12.17 -14.57 -40.28
C GLY A 159 10.96 -14.19 -41.14
N ARG A 160 10.47 -15.16 -41.91
CA ARG A 160 9.23 -14.97 -42.66
C ARG A 160 8.05 -15.00 -41.69
N ILE A 161 7.37 -13.87 -41.54
CA ILE A 161 6.12 -13.78 -40.76
C ILE A 161 4.98 -14.26 -41.66
N ASP A 162 4.62 -15.53 -41.51
CA ASP A 162 3.47 -16.13 -42.20
C ASP A 162 2.32 -16.36 -41.22
N ALA A 163 1.13 -16.70 -41.76
CA ALA A 163 -0.08 -16.90 -40.96
C ALA A 163 0.12 -17.95 -39.84
N LYS A 164 0.91 -19.00 -40.11
CA LYS A 164 1.18 -20.07 -39.15
C LYS A 164 2.01 -19.56 -37.97
N LEU A 165 3.03 -18.74 -38.23
CA LEU A 165 3.83 -18.15 -37.15
C LEU A 165 3.00 -17.20 -36.29
N VAL A 166 2.20 -16.34 -36.91
CA VAL A 166 1.31 -15.40 -36.19
C VAL A 166 0.33 -16.16 -35.30
N GLU A 167 -0.31 -17.21 -35.82
CA GLU A 167 -1.26 -18.03 -35.08
C GLU A 167 -0.62 -18.72 -33.86
N VAL A 168 0.55 -19.34 -34.06
CA VAL A 168 1.27 -20.02 -32.97
C VAL A 168 1.75 -19.01 -31.93
N LEU A 169 2.28 -17.87 -32.37
CA LEU A 169 2.79 -16.84 -31.48
C LEU A 169 1.65 -16.19 -30.67
N GLY A 170 0.51 -15.91 -31.29
CA GLY A 170 -0.69 -15.41 -30.60
C GLY A 170 -1.13 -16.37 -29.48
N ARG A 171 -1.25 -17.67 -29.78
CA ARG A 171 -1.58 -18.69 -28.76
C ARG A 171 -0.60 -18.72 -27.59
N ILE A 172 0.70 -18.51 -27.85
CA ILE A 172 1.71 -18.47 -26.80
C ILE A 172 1.55 -17.21 -25.95
N LEU A 173 1.39 -16.06 -26.61
CA LEU A 173 1.30 -14.74 -25.96
C LEU A 173 0.02 -14.60 -25.13
N ASP A 174 -1.10 -15.14 -25.59
CA ASP A 174 -2.38 -15.13 -24.88
C ASP A 174 -2.44 -16.15 -23.72
N SER A 175 -1.46 -17.03 -23.62
CA SER A 175 -1.43 -18.01 -22.53
C SER A 175 -1.24 -17.30 -21.18
N GLY A 176 -1.98 -17.72 -20.15
CA GLY A 176 -1.85 -17.16 -18.79
C GLY A 176 -0.46 -17.33 -18.15
N ARG A 177 0.46 -18.06 -18.82
CA ARG A 177 1.86 -18.22 -18.41
C ARG A 177 2.79 -17.18 -19.02
N VAL A 178 2.38 -16.48 -20.08
CA VAL A 178 3.17 -15.48 -20.80
C VAL A 178 2.50 -14.11 -20.75
N ALA A 179 1.19 -14.03 -20.99
CA ALA A 179 0.43 -12.76 -21.05
C ALA A 179 0.70 -11.81 -19.88
N PRO A 180 0.72 -12.26 -18.60
CA PRO A 180 0.95 -11.36 -17.47
C PRO A 180 2.33 -10.70 -17.44
N TRP A 181 3.28 -11.23 -18.21
CA TRP A 181 4.68 -10.78 -18.24
C TRP A 181 5.02 -9.90 -19.44
N VAL A 182 4.10 -9.78 -20.40
CA VAL A 182 4.26 -8.95 -21.61
C VAL A 182 4.09 -7.49 -21.22
N VAL A 183 5.11 -6.69 -21.53
CA VAL A 183 5.12 -5.23 -21.36
C VAL A 183 4.60 -4.56 -22.62
N ASP A 184 5.10 -4.98 -23.78
CA ASP A 184 4.72 -4.44 -25.08
C ASP A 184 5.06 -5.44 -26.20
N ILE A 185 4.39 -5.30 -27.35
CA ILE A 185 4.65 -6.05 -28.57
C ILE A 185 4.74 -5.05 -29.73
N ILE A 186 5.92 -5.00 -30.36
CA ILE A 186 6.21 -4.08 -31.46
C ILE A 186 6.45 -4.90 -32.72
N GLU A 187 5.59 -4.71 -33.73
CA GLU A 187 5.74 -5.35 -35.03
C GLU A 187 6.27 -4.34 -36.06
N ASP A 188 7.36 -4.69 -36.75
CA ASP A 188 7.90 -3.92 -37.86
C ASP A 188 8.31 -4.83 -39.04
N LYS A 189 8.79 -4.22 -40.13
CA LYS A 189 9.22 -4.96 -41.34
C LYS A 189 10.34 -5.98 -41.09
N ARG A 190 11.05 -5.89 -39.96
CA ARG A 190 12.18 -6.76 -39.59
C ARG A 190 11.73 -7.92 -38.70
N GLY A 191 10.57 -7.84 -38.08
CA GLY A 191 9.96 -8.92 -37.29
C GLY A 191 9.14 -8.40 -36.11
N ILE A 192 9.04 -9.23 -35.08
CA ILE A 192 8.22 -8.95 -33.88
C ILE A 192 9.14 -8.87 -32.66
N ASP A 193 9.05 -7.77 -31.92
CA ASP A 193 9.78 -7.52 -30.68
C ASP A 193 8.82 -7.60 -29.50
N ILE A 194 9.08 -8.53 -28.58
CA ILE A 194 8.24 -8.80 -27.43
C ILE A 194 9.03 -8.42 -26.19
N LEU A 195 8.57 -7.38 -25.50
CA LEU A 195 9.19 -6.85 -24.28
C LEU A 195 8.58 -7.58 -23.08
N LEU A 196 9.42 -8.21 -22.27
CA LEU A 196 9.01 -9.08 -21.16
C LEU A 196 9.73 -8.71 -19.87
N ARG A 197 9.02 -8.87 -18.75
CA ARG A 197 9.63 -8.73 -17.41
C ARG A 197 10.28 -10.02 -16.91
N ASP A 198 9.79 -11.18 -17.36
CA ASP A 198 10.25 -12.48 -16.87
C ASP A 198 11.11 -13.25 -17.88
N ARG A 199 12.22 -13.82 -17.40
CA ARG A 199 13.12 -14.67 -18.18
C ARG A 199 12.52 -16.06 -18.44
N GLY A 200 11.69 -16.54 -17.53
CA GLY A 200 10.95 -17.80 -17.69
C GLY A 200 9.97 -17.73 -18.86
N ALA A 201 9.15 -16.68 -18.91
CA ALA A 201 8.22 -16.38 -19.98
C ALA A 201 8.95 -16.29 -21.34
N ALA A 202 10.07 -15.56 -21.40
CA ALA A 202 10.89 -15.47 -22.60
C ALA A 202 11.42 -16.83 -23.07
N SER A 203 11.96 -17.63 -22.14
CA SER A 203 12.44 -18.99 -22.45
C SER A 203 11.32 -19.91 -22.93
N ARG A 204 10.11 -19.70 -22.40
CA ARG A 204 8.92 -20.45 -22.79
C ARG A 204 8.49 -20.12 -24.22
N ILE A 205 8.51 -18.84 -24.61
CA ILE A 205 8.23 -18.44 -26.00
C ILE A 205 9.17 -19.17 -26.97
N VAL A 206 10.48 -19.18 -26.68
CA VAL A 206 11.47 -19.89 -27.50
C VAL A 206 11.18 -21.39 -27.57
N SER A 207 10.90 -22.01 -26.41
CA SER A 207 10.62 -23.45 -26.32
C SER A 207 9.37 -23.83 -27.11
N GLU A 208 8.27 -23.10 -26.95
CA GLU A 208 7.03 -23.36 -27.68
C GLU A 208 7.20 -23.13 -29.19
N LEU A 209 7.88 -22.07 -29.62
CA LEU A 209 8.19 -21.86 -31.04
C LEU A 209 9.03 -23.00 -31.63
N SER A 210 9.99 -23.53 -30.87
CA SER A 210 10.87 -24.62 -31.34
C SER A 210 10.15 -25.95 -31.58
N LYS A 211 8.93 -26.13 -31.04
CA LYS A 211 8.09 -27.31 -31.30
C LYS A 211 7.51 -27.30 -32.71
N TYR A 212 7.20 -26.12 -33.24
CA TYR A 212 6.51 -25.94 -34.52
C TYR A 212 7.45 -25.52 -35.65
N PHE A 213 8.63 -24.97 -35.32
CA PHE A 213 9.56 -24.42 -36.30
C PHE A 213 11.01 -24.82 -36.03
N VAL A 214 11.82 -24.84 -37.10
CA VAL A 214 13.27 -24.84 -36.99
C VAL A 214 13.73 -23.42 -36.68
N VAL A 215 14.30 -23.23 -35.48
CA VAL A 215 14.73 -21.91 -34.96
C VAL A 215 16.24 -21.87 -34.72
N ASP A 216 16.85 -20.72 -34.99
CA ASP A 216 18.21 -20.38 -34.56
C ASP A 216 18.13 -19.30 -33.47
N VAL A 217 18.77 -19.52 -32.33
CA VAL A 217 18.60 -18.69 -31.13
C VAL A 217 19.92 -18.10 -30.68
N LYS A 218 20.01 -16.78 -30.65
CA LYS A 218 21.15 -16.03 -30.12
C LYS A 218 20.75 -15.26 -28.88
N ARG A 219 21.63 -15.21 -27.87
CA ARG A 219 21.41 -14.48 -26.63
C ARG A 219 22.54 -13.49 -26.41
N SER A 220 22.19 -12.27 -26.03
CA SER A 220 23.12 -11.24 -25.59
C SER A 220 22.57 -10.59 -24.31
N ALA A 221 23.45 -10.06 -23.47
CA ALA A 221 23.02 -9.38 -22.25
C ALA A 221 23.84 -8.12 -22.05
N GLU A 222 23.16 -7.00 -21.89
CA GLU A 222 23.75 -5.68 -21.66
C GLU A 222 23.46 -5.23 -20.22
N THR A 223 24.38 -4.45 -19.65
CA THR A 223 24.18 -3.83 -18.33
C THR A 223 23.45 -2.51 -18.54
N VAL A 224 22.23 -2.40 -18.00
CA VAL A 224 21.35 -1.23 -18.17
C VAL A 224 21.36 -0.30 -16.95
N GLY A 225 22.06 -0.70 -15.88
CA GLY A 225 22.24 0.11 -14.69
C GLY A 225 22.71 -0.71 -13.49
N MET A 226 22.69 -0.09 -12.31
CA MET A 226 22.98 -0.73 -11.03
C MET A 226 21.81 -0.52 -10.07
N THR A 227 21.51 -1.52 -9.25
CA THR A 227 20.58 -1.36 -8.12
C THR A 227 21.21 -0.47 -7.05
N SER A 228 20.39 0.08 -6.16
CA SER A 228 20.85 0.80 -4.96
C SER A 228 21.74 -0.04 -4.02
N THR A 229 21.74 -1.37 -4.20
CA THR A 229 22.57 -2.33 -3.47
C THR A 229 23.86 -2.70 -4.21
N GLY A 230 24.15 -2.06 -5.35
CA GLY A 230 25.36 -2.29 -6.14
C GLY A 230 25.33 -3.51 -7.08
N ILE A 231 24.17 -4.15 -7.25
CA ILE A 231 24.01 -5.30 -8.16
C ILE A 231 23.73 -4.78 -9.57
N GLU A 232 24.46 -5.27 -10.57
CA GLU A 232 24.21 -4.92 -11.97
C GLU A 232 22.82 -5.37 -12.42
N ARG A 233 22.02 -4.44 -12.94
CA ARG A 233 20.80 -4.77 -13.68
C ARG A 233 21.19 -5.08 -15.12
N ARG A 234 20.90 -6.31 -15.55
CA ARG A 234 21.20 -6.78 -16.90
C ARG A 234 19.92 -7.06 -17.70
N ARG A 235 19.84 -6.46 -18.89
CA ARG A 235 18.80 -6.72 -19.86
C ARG A 235 19.26 -7.83 -20.80
N LEU A 236 18.42 -8.85 -20.94
CA LEU A 236 18.67 -10.00 -21.82
C LEU A 236 17.96 -9.79 -23.15
N THR A 237 18.66 -9.96 -24.26
CA THR A 237 18.06 -9.98 -25.59
C THR A 237 18.19 -11.39 -26.16
N ILE A 238 17.06 -11.94 -26.61
CA ILE A 238 16.98 -13.26 -27.25
C ILE A 238 16.49 -13.06 -28.68
N SER A 239 17.40 -13.22 -29.65
CA SER A 239 17.06 -13.20 -31.07
C SER A 239 16.73 -14.61 -31.54
N VAL A 240 15.48 -14.83 -31.92
CA VAL A 240 14.93 -16.09 -32.44
C VAL A 240 14.70 -15.95 -33.94
N ARG A 241 15.53 -16.59 -34.76
CA ARG A 241 15.35 -16.63 -36.21
C ARG A 241 14.60 -17.90 -36.62
N VAL A 242 13.35 -17.73 -37.02
CA VAL A 242 12.46 -18.77 -37.54
C VAL A 242 12.78 -19.01 -39.02
N LYS A 243 13.08 -20.26 -39.39
CA LYS A 243 13.46 -20.63 -40.77
C LYS A 243 12.30 -21.25 -41.55
N ARG A 244 11.87 -22.44 -41.12
CA ARG A 244 10.79 -23.20 -41.75
C ARG A 244 10.01 -23.98 -40.69
N PRO A 245 8.74 -24.33 -40.95
CA PRO A 245 8.01 -25.26 -40.11
C PRO A 245 8.78 -26.58 -39.94
N ARG A 246 8.62 -27.20 -38.76
CA ARG A 246 9.00 -28.60 -38.55
C ARG A 246 7.97 -29.54 -39.18
#